data_AF-A0A7X8B832-F1
#
_entry.id   AF-A0A7X8B832-F1
#
_cell.length_a   1.000
_cell.length_b   1.000
_cell.length_c   1.000
_cell.angle_alpha   90.00
_cell.angle_beta   90.00
_cell.angle_gamma   90.00
#
_symmetry.space_group_name_H-M   'P 1'
#
loop_
_entity.id
_entity.type
_entity.pdbx_description
1 polymer ?
#
loop_
_entity_poly.entity_id
_entity_poly.type
_entity_poly.pdbx_seq_one_letter_code
_entity_poly.pdbx_strand_id
1 'polypeptide(L)'
;MSGVLAAPFPEIGERMMSAYDHLFRAQVAKRPSEVIDLGPLNLLPRPWDLATITMPALRAEVWQWLDAVAGWLNREYMWETSDLIPPCWPSHPHLVHELGVVADQRRRAGLAFTSDALEEWHRYCLPSFVERMKARCRGFCEGGHLSAPGCARNIRYEAGSAVADRKALFADDIASVGGAASSARLTQPVARPCFQLIDGMLVDTETGEIADGPDS
;
A
#
# COMPACT_ATOMS: atom_id res chain seq x y z
N MET A 1 -21.32 5.14 41.22
CA MET A 1 -21.36 4.51 39.89
C MET A 1 -20.60 3.21 39.98
N SER A 2 -21.27 2.06 40.07
CA SER A 2 -20.61 0.76 39.90
C SER A 2 -20.63 0.43 38.42
N GLY A 3 -19.54 0.74 37.73
CA GLY A 3 -19.28 0.36 36.35
C GLY A 3 -18.02 -0.50 36.28
N VAL A 4 -17.90 -1.29 35.22
CA VAL A 4 -16.67 -2.06 34.96
C VAL A 4 -15.50 -1.07 34.81
N LEU A 5 -14.35 -1.36 35.43
CA LEU A 5 -13.17 -0.48 35.43
C LEU A 5 -12.49 -0.39 34.05
N ALA A 6 -12.63 -1.42 33.22
CA ALA A 6 -12.12 -1.49 31.86
C ALA A 6 -13.16 -2.13 30.94
N ALA A 7 -13.50 -1.48 29.84
CA ALA A 7 -14.53 -2.01 28.95
C ALA A 7 -13.97 -2.99 27.91
N PRO A 8 -14.78 -3.98 27.48
CA PRO A 8 -14.38 -4.87 26.41
C PRO A 8 -14.15 -4.11 25.10
N PHE A 9 -13.23 -4.61 24.28
CA PHE A 9 -13.00 -4.09 22.94
C PHE A 9 -14.22 -4.36 22.05
N PRO A 10 -14.64 -3.42 21.17
CA PRO A 10 -15.83 -3.58 20.34
C PRO A 10 -15.79 -4.84 19.46
N GLU A 11 -16.88 -5.61 19.52
CA GLU A 11 -17.06 -6.82 18.71
C GLU A 11 -17.31 -6.49 17.24
N ILE A 12 -16.88 -7.38 16.36
CA ILE A 12 -17.14 -7.29 14.91
C ILE A 12 -18.50 -7.93 14.59
N GLY A 13 -19.14 -7.50 13.51
CA GLY A 13 -20.36 -8.12 13.02
C GLY A 13 -20.12 -9.38 12.19
N GLU A 14 -21.21 -10.02 11.78
CA GLU A 14 -21.20 -11.27 11.03
C GLU A 14 -20.51 -11.15 9.66
N ARG A 15 -20.67 -10.00 8.98
CA ARG A 15 -20.10 -9.81 7.64
C ARG A 15 -18.58 -9.65 7.71
N MET A 16 -18.09 -8.92 8.70
CA MET A 16 -16.69 -8.80 9.01
C MET A 16 -16.11 -10.16 9.42
N MET A 17 -16.84 -10.93 10.24
CA MET A 17 -16.41 -12.28 10.62
C MET A 17 -16.26 -13.20 9.38
N SER A 18 -17.22 -13.19 8.47
CA SER A 18 -17.12 -13.90 7.18
C SER A 18 -15.95 -13.40 6.33
N ALA A 19 -15.70 -12.08 6.27
CA ALA A 19 -14.55 -11.54 5.55
C ALA A 19 -13.21 -12.00 6.14
N TYR A 20 -13.07 -12.03 7.46
CA TYR A 20 -11.89 -12.57 8.13
C TYR A 20 -11.74 -14.08 7.92
N ASP A 21 -12.83 -14.84 7.92
CA ASP A 21 -12.81 -16.28 7.60
C ASP A 21 -12.30 -16.52 6.18
N HIS A 22 -12.79 -15.77 5.19
CA HIS A 22 -12.31 -15.90 3.81
C HIS A 22 -10.82 -15.58 3.68
N LEU A 23 -10.33 -14.53 4.37
CA LEU A 23 -8.91 -14.20 4.41
C LEU A 23 -8.08 -15.30 5.08
N PHE A 24 -8.59 -15.88 6.17
CA PHE A 24 -7.93 -16.98 6.86
C PHE A 24 -7.87 -18.23 5.98
N ARG A 25 -9.00 -18.62 5.37
CA ARG A 25 -9.07 -19.73 4.39
C ARG A 25 -8.07 -19.53 3.27
N ALA A 26 -8.01 -18.33 2.69
CA ALA A 26 -7.04 -17.98 1.65
C ALA A 26 -5.58 -18.09 2.12
N GLN A 27 -5.29 -17.72 3.38
CA GLN A 27 -3.95 -17.79 3.95
C GLN A 27 -3.50 -19.23 4.25
N VAL A 28 -4.40 -20.11 4.70
CA VAL A 28 -4.06 -21.49 5.12
C VAL A 28 -4.20 -22.51 4.00
N ALA A 29 -4.87 -22.18 2.90
CA ALA A 29 -5.07 -23.06 1.77
C ALA A 29 -3.72 -23.53 1.19
N LYS A 30 -3.58 -24.85 1.02
CA LYS A 30 -2.36 -25.44 0.42
C LYS A 30 -2.48 -25.57 -1.08
N ARG A 31 -3.71 -25.60 -1.60
CA ARG A 31 -4.02 -25.78 -3.02
C ARG A 31 -5.07 -24.76 -3.46
N PRO A 32 -4.95 -24.18 -4.67
CA PRO A 32 -5.94 -23.25 -5.20
C PRO A 32 -7.38 -23.80 -5.22
N SER A 33 -7.55 -25.12 -5.39
CA SER A 33 -8.86 -25.78 -5.41
C SER A 33 -9.62 -25.69 -4.08
N GLU A 34 -8.94 -25.46 -2.95
CA GLU A 34 -9.57 -25.38 -1.60
C GLU A 34 -10.30 -24.05 -1.36
N VAL A 35 -10.02 -23.04 -2.20
CA VAL A 35 -10.52 -21.67 -2.07
C VAL A 35 -11.05 -21.13 -3.41
N ILE A 36 -11.38 -22.03 -4.35
CA ILE A 36 -11.88 -21.62 -5.67
C ILE A 36 -13.21 -20.88 -5.57
N ASP A 37 -14.02 -21.21 -4.54
CA ASP A 37 -15.29 -20.56 -4.21
C ASP A 37 -15.12 -19.10 -3.76
N LEU A 38 -13.94 -18.73 -3.26
CA LEU A 38 -13.64 -17.36 -2.82
C LEU A 38 -13.40 -16.39 -3.99
N GLY A 39 -13.24 -16.92 -5.21
CA GLY A 39 -12.89 -16.13 -6.39
C GLY A 39 -11.45 -15.60 -6.32
N PRO A 40 -11.15 -14.47 -7.01
CA PRO A 40 -9.80 -13.91 -7.04
C PRO A 40 -9.35 -13.44 -5.66
N LEU A 41 -8.34 -14.13 -5.08
CA LEU A 41 -7.89 -13.90 -3.71
C LEU A 41 -7.37 -12.47 -3.46
N ASN A 42 -6.82 -11.82 -4.48
CA ASN A 42 -6.35 -10.44 -4.40
C ASN A 42 -7.50 -9.42 -4.22
N LEU A 43 -8.73 -9.79 -4.62
CA LEU A 43 -9.93 -8.97 -4.50
C LEU A 43 -10.71 -9.22 -3.21
N LEU A 44 -10.22 -10.10 -2.32
CA LEU A 44 -10.86 -10.30 -1.03
C LEU A 44 -10.85 -8.99 -0.21
N PRO A 45 -11.99 -8.61 0.40
CA PRO A 45 -12.07 -7.41 1.20
C PRO A 45 -11.22 -7.57 2.45
N ARG A 46 -10.47 -6.53 2.81
CA ARG A 46 -9.67 -6.43 4.03
C ARG A 46 -10.40 -5.48 4.97
N PRO A 47 -10.99 -5.95 6.08
CA PRO A 47 -11.77 -5.09 6.96
C PRO A 47 -10.97 -3.91 7.54
N TRP A 48 -9.64 -4.03 7.64
CA TRP A 48 -8.72 -2.96 8.06
C TRP A 48 -8.35 -1.96 6.94
N ASP A 49 -8.77 -2.20 5.69
CA ASP A 49 -8.57 -1.31 4.56
C ASP A 49 -9.89 -1.11 3.80
N LEU A 50 -10.62 -0.05 4.17
CA LEU A 50 -11.92 0.27 3.58
C LEU A 50 -11.84 0.45 2.06
N ALA A 51 -10.70 0.83 1.48
CA ALA A 51 -10.58 1.00 0.04
C ALA A 51 -10.80 -0.33 -0.73
N THR A 52 -10.54 -1.46 -0.08
CA THR A 52 -10.74 -2.80 -0.66
C THR A 52 -12.18 -3.30 -0.59
N ILE A 53 -13.04 -2.63 0.19
CA ILE A 53 -14.41 -3.10 0.46
C ILE A 53 -15.38 -2.52 -0.55
N THR A 54 -15.77 -3.35 -1.53
CA THR A 54 -16.74 -2.99 -2.57
C THR A 54 -18.19 -3.26 -2.16
N MET A 55 -18.43 -4.23 -1.27
CA MET A 55 -19.76 -4.59 -0.79
C MET A 55 -20.31 -3.54 0.21
N PRO A 56 -21.40 -2.81 -0.11
CA PRO A 56 -21.88 -1.71 0.75
C PRO A 56 -22.25 -2.14 2.17
N ALA A 57 -22.83 -3.34 2.32
CA ALA A 57 -23.24 -3.86 3.63
C ALA A 57 -22.04 -4.15 4.55
N LEU A 58 -20.98 -4.76 4.03
CA LEU A 58 -19.74 -4.96 4.79
C LEU A 58 -19.08 -3.61 5.10
N ARG A 59 -19.07 -2.68 4.15
CA ARG A 59 -18.50 -1.35 4.35
C ARG A 59 -19.21 -0.58 5.46
N ALA A 60 -20.54 -0.65 5.52
CA ALA A 60 -21.34 -0.02 6.56
C ALA A 60 -21.07 -0.65 7.94
N GLU A 61 -20.92 -1.97 8.02
CA GLU A 61 -20.58 -2.67 9.25
C GLU A 61 -19.18 -2.27 9.77
N VAL A 62 -18.19 -2.18 8.86
CA VAL A 62 -16.84 -1.70 9.21
C VAL A 62 -16.87 -0.26 9.74
N TRP A 63 -17.67 0.62 9.13
CA TRP A 63 -17.83 2.00 9.64
C TRP A 63 -18.37 2.04 11.07
N GLN A 64 -19.41 1.27 11.36
CA GLN A 64 -19.99 1.20 12.71
C GLN A 64 -18.98 0.65 13.72
N TRP A 65 -18.24 -0.38 13.34
CA TRP A 65 -17.21 -0.96 14.19
C TRP A 65 -16.06 0.03 14.46
N LEU A 66 -15.57 0.74 13.44
CA LEU A 66 -14.51 1.73 13.61
C LEU A 66 -14.95 2.93 14.47
N ASP A 67 -16.20 3.38 14.34
CA ASP A 67 -16.73 4.44 15.20
C ASP A 67 -16.78 4.00 16.68
N ALA A 68 -17.23 2.76 16.94
CA ALA A 68 -17.18 2.17 18.27
C ALA A 68 -15.74 2.03 18.81
N VAL A 69 -14.78 1.64 17.95
CA VAL A 69 -13.36 1.56 18.31
C VAL A 69 -12.77 2.93 18.61
N ALA A 70 -13.07 3.96 17.83
CA ALA A 70 -12.62 5.32 18.10
C ALA A 70 -13.11 5.81 19.47
N GLY A 71 -14.40 5.61 19.77
CA GLY A 71 -14.98 5.92 21.07
C GLY A 71 -14.35 5.12 22.22
N TRP A 72 -14.09 3.83 22.00
CA TRP A 72 -13.43 2.98 22.98
C TRP A 72 -11.98 3.42 23.24
N LEU A 73 -11.19 3.71 22.20
CA LEU A 73 -9.82 4.21 22.37
C LEU A 73 -9.80 5.53 23.15
N ASN A 74 -10.68 6.47 22.79
CA ASN A 74 -10.80 7.74 23.49
C ASN A 74 -11.16 7.57 24.97
N ARG A 75 -11.96 6.57 25.33
CA ARG A 75 -12.34 6.31 26.73
C ARG A 75 -11.28 5.54 27.52
N GLU A 76 -10.67 4.52 26.92
CA GLU A 76 -9.83 3.56 27.64
C GLU A 76 -8.34 3.91 27.62
N TYR A 77 -7.85 4.65 26.60
CA TYR A 77 -6.41 4.92 26.42
C TYR A 77 -6.04 6.40 26.38
N MET A 78 -6.97 7.28 26.04
CA MET A 78 -6.67 8.71 25.89
C MET A 78 -7.07 9.45 27.16
N TRP A 79 -6.20 10.39 27.58
CA TRP A 79 -6.43 11.21 28.77
C TRP A 79 -6.38 12.70 28.46
N GLU A 80 -5.42 13.12 27.61
CA GLU A 80 -5.30 14.51 27.19
C GLU A 80 -6.19 14.78 25.98
N THR A 81 -6.77 15.99 25.92
CA THR A 81 -7.61 16.44 24.81
C THR A 81 -6.91 16.34 23.45
N SER A 82 -5.60 16.57 23.42
CA SER A 82 -4.79 16.47 22.21
C SER A 82 -4.60 15.02 21.71
N ASP A 83 -4.83 14.02 22.58
CA ASP A 83 -4.69 12.60 22.26
C ASP A 83 -6.01 11.98 21.78
N LEU A 84 -7.13 12.72 21.88
CA LEU A 84 -8.43 12.24 21.45
C LEU A 84 -8.52 12.18 19.92
N ILE A 85 -9.01 11.05 19.42
CA ILE A 85 -9.46 10.91 18.04
C ILE A 85 -10.63 11.89 17.85
N PRO A 86 -10.52 12.85 16.93
CA PRO A 86 -11.54 13.89 16.79
C PRO A 86 -12.84 13.32 16.20
N PRO A 87 -14.02 13.88 16.54
CA PRO A 87 -15.30 13.44 15.97
C PRO A 87 -15.34 13.50 14.43
N CYS A 88 -14.54 14.37 13.82
CA CYS A 88 -14.42 14.49 12.37
C CYS A 88 -13.47 13.47 11.73
N TRP A 89 -12.94 12.48 12.45
CA TRP A 89 -12.04 11.44 11.92
C TRP A 89 -12.49 10.80 10.59
N PRO A 90 -13.80 10.60 10.28
CA PRO A 90 -14.21 10.04 8.99
C PRO A 90 -13.92 10.96 7.81
N SER A 91 -13.80 12.28 8.06
CA SER A 91 -13.45 13.29 7.05
C SER A 91 -11.94 13.40 6.81
N HIS A 92 -11.13 12.59 7.52
CA HIS A 92 -9.69 12.55 7.41
C HIS A 92 -9.24 11.21 6.82
N PRO A 93 -9.02 11.10 5.49
CA PRO A 93 -8.72 9.81 4.85
C PRO A 93 -7.55 9.05 5.49
N HIS A 94 -6.49 9.75 5.88
CA HIS A 94 -5.37 9.14 6.60
C HIS A 94 -5.76 8.50 7.95
N LEU A 95 -6.70 9.09 8.70
CA LEU A 95 -7.19 8.49 9.94
C LEU A 95 -8.07 7.28 9.65
N VAL A 96 -8.88 7.31 8.58
CA VAL A 96 -9.67 6.14 8.15
C VAL A 96 -8.75 4.95 7.87
N HIS A 97 -7.65 5.17 7.15
CA HIS A 97 -6.67 4.12 6.86
C HIS A 97 -5.94 3.63 8.11
N GLU A 98 -5.43 4.55 8.94
CA GLU A 98 -4.65 4.16 10.11
C GLU A 98 -5.50 3.52 11.22
N LEU A 99 -6.70 4.04 11.46
CA LEU A 99 -7.62 3.50 12.46
C LEU A 99 -8.05 2.07 12.11
N GLY A 100 -8.29 1.78 10.82
CA GLY A 100 -8.57 0.42 10.35
C GLY A 100 -7.49 -0.58 10.74
N VAL A 101 -6.22 -0.21 10.55
CA VAL A 101 -5.06 -1.06 10.87
C VAL A 101 -4.87 -1.19 12.38
N VAL A 102 -4.95 -0.10 13.14
CA VAL A 102 -4.80 -0.12 14.60
C VAL A 102 -5.90 -0.96 15.27
N ALA A 103 -7.13 -0.84 14.77
CA ALA A 103 -8.28 -1.61 15.25
C ALA A 103 -8.12 -3.11 14.98
N ASP A 104 -7.71 -3.51 13.77
CA ASP A 104 -7.49 -4.94 13.48
C ASP A 104 -6.30 -5.50 14.25
N GLN A 105 -5.19 -4.76 14.40
CA GLN A 105 -4.08 -5.22 15.23
C GLN A 105 -4.51 -5.43 16.68
N ARG A 106 -5.32 -4.52 17.25
CA ARG A 106 -5.87 -4.70 18.60
C ARG A 106 -6.77 -5.93 18.69
N ARG A 107 -7.63 -6.13 17.69
CA ARG A 107 -8.54 -7.29 17.61
C ARG A 107 -7.75 -8.60 17.56
N ARG A 108 -6.77 -8.69 16.67
CA ARG A 108 -5.87 -9.85 16.53
C ARG A 108 -5.08 -10.14 17.80
N ALA A 109 -4.56 -9.10 18.45
CA ALA A 109 -3.87 -9.23 19.72
C ALA A 109 -4.80 -9.79 20.82
N GLY A 110 -6.07 -9.40 20.82
CA GLY A 110 -7.08 -9.94 21.75
C GLY A 110 -7.48 -11.39 21.48
N LEU A 111 -7.19 -11.93 20.30
CA LEU A 111 -7.44 -13.33 19.93
C LEU A 111 -6.20 -14.22 20.12
N ALA A 112 -5.03 -13.63 20.41
CA ALA A 112 -3.80 -14.38 20.62
C ALA A 112 -3.87 -15.19 21.93
N PHE A 113 -3.23 -16.35 21.93
CA PHE A 113 -3.14 -17.20 23.13
C PHE A 113 -2.08 -16.73 24.15
N THR A 114 -1.23 -15.77 23.76
CA THR A 114 -0.18 -15.19 24.62
C THR A 114 -0.30 -13.67 24.65
N SER A 115 0.31 -13.05 25.67
CA SER A 115 0.25 -11.60 25.88
C SER A 115 1.13 -10.80 24.91
N ASP A 116 2.05 -11.45 24.19
CA ASP A 116 3.09 -10.78 23.39
C ASP A 116 2.49 -9.83 22.35
N ALA A 117 1.45 -10.27 21.64
CA ALA A 117 0.79 -9.45 20.62
C ALA A 117 0.09 -8.22 21.21
N LEU A 118 -0.46 -8.34 22.43
CA LEU A 118 -1.13 -7.22 23.10
C LEU A 118 -0.11 -6.24 23.68
N GLU A 119 0.98 -6.77 24.22
CA GLU A 119 2.12 -6.01 24.71
C GLU A 119 2.75 -5.17 23.58
N GLU A 120 3.04 -5.79 22.42
CA GLU A 120 3.53 -5.12 21.22
C GLU A 120 2.57 -4.02 20.74
N TRP A 121 1.27 -4.28 20.79
CA TRP A 121 0.26 -3.29 20.42
C TRP A 121 0.27 -2.07 21.34
N HIS A 122 0.41 -2.28 22.65
CA HIS A 122 0.55 -1.21 23.65
C HIS A 122 1.87 -0.46 23.54
N ARG A 123 2.96 -1.16 23.27
CA ARG A 123 4.31 -0.58 23.24
C ARG A 123 4.56 0.22 21.97
N TYR A 124 4.08 -0.26 20.81
CA TYR A 124 4.47 0.30 19.52
C TYR A 124 3.30 0.76 18.67
N CYS A 125 2.26 -0.06 18.49
CA CYS A 125 1.19 0.24 17.55
C CYS A 125 0.38 1.48 17.98
N LEU A 126 -0.15 1.45 19.19
CA LEU A 126 -1.00 2.53 19.71
C LEU A 126 -0.23 3.85 19.88
N PRO A 127 0.94 3.90 20.55
CA PRO A 127 1.67 5.16 20.70
C PRO A 127 2.05 5.79 19.36
N SER A 128 2.50 4.97 18.39
CA SER A 128 2.87 5.47 17.07
C SER A 128 1.68 6.05 16.29
N PHE A 129 0.49 5.47 16.45
CA PHE A 129 -0.73 6.02 15.88
C PHE A 129 -1.08 7.38 16.50
N VAL A 130 -1.07 7.46 17.83
CA VAL A 130 -1.38 8.70 18.56
C VAL A 130 -0.42 9.82 18.16
N GLU A 131 0.88 9.54 18.11
CA GLU A 131 1.88 10.55 17.71
C GLU A 131 1.68 11.03 16.27
N ARG A 132 1.39 10.13 15.32
CA ARG A 132 1.11 10.52 13.93
C ARG A 132 -0.20 11.30 13.80
N MET A 133 -1.24 10.90 14.53
CA MET A 133 -2.52 11.60 14.56
C MET A 133 -2.32 13.03 15.08
N LYS A 134 -1.67 13.18 16.24
CA LYS A 134 -1.35 14.48 16.84
C LYS A 134 -0.58 15.35 15.88
N ALA A 135 0.48 14.83 15.27
CA ALA A 135 1.30 15.56 14.33
C ALA A 135 0.52 16.11 13.13
N ARG A 136 -0.52 15.40 12.67
CA ARG A 136 -1.29 15.75 11.47
C ARG A 136 -2.57 16.55 11.75
N CYS A 137 -3.13 16.46 12.96
CA CYS A 137 -4.39 17.12 13.33
C CYS A 137 -4.23 18.45 14.10
N ARG A 138 -2.99 18.84 14.51
CA ARG A 138 -2.70 19.99 15.39
C ARG A 138 -3.56 21.23 15.13
N GLY A 139 -4.56 21.48 15.99
CA GLY A 139 -5.38 22.70 16.01
C GLY A 139 -6.40 22.87 14.88
N PHE A 140 -6.50 21.93 13.93
CA PHE A 140 -7.42 22.07 12.79
C PHE A 140 -8.84 21.55 13.05
N CYS A 141 -9.03 20.82 14.15
CA CYS A 141 -10.30 20.15 14.47
C CYS A 141 -11.07 20.82 15.64
N GLU A 142 -10.52 21.87 16.25
CA GLU A 142 -11.05 22.49 17.49
C GLU A 142 -12.20 23.48 17.25
N GLY A 143 -12.28 24.11 16.07
CA GLY A 143 -13.23 25.20 15.76
C GLY A 143 -14.27 24.87 14.67
N GLY A 144 -14.41 23.61 14.28
CA GLY A 144 -15.19 23.16 13.12
C GLY A 144 -14.30 22.57 12.02
N HIS A 145 -14.90 21.81 11.10
CA HIS A 145 -14.15 21.11 10.05
C HIS A 145 -13.58 22.10 9.03
N LEU A 146 -12.34 22.54 9.25
CA LEU A 146 -11.61 23.29 8.25
C LEU A 146 -11.19 22.33 7.13
N SER A 147 -11.32 22.78 5.88
CA SER A 147 -10.69 22.05 4.77
C SER A 147 -9.21 21.85 5.11
N ALA A 148 -8.71 20.64 4.87
CA ALA A 148 -7.30 20.33 5.15
C ALA A 148 -6.39 21.42 4.58
N PRO A 149 -5.29 21.82 5.26
CA PRO A 149 -4.40 22.86 4.75
C PRO A 149 -3.86 22.58 3.34
N GLY A 150 -3.75 21.30 2.99
CA GLY A 150 -3.37 20.82 1.66
C GLY A 150 -4.50 20.81 0.63
N CYS A 151 -5.77 21.06 1.00
CA CYS A 151 -6.93 20.98 0.12
C CYS A 151 -6.77 21.84 -1.13
N ALA A 152 -6.32 23.09 -0.99
CA ALA A 152 -6.04 23.96 -2.14
C ALA A 152 -4.95 23.39 -3.07
N ARG A 153 -3.93 22.72 -2.52
CA ARG A 153 -2.89 22.05 -3.31
C ARG A 153 -3.43 20.78 -3.98
N ASN A 154 -4.28 20.01 -3.30
CA ASN A 154 -4.94 18.84 -3.89
C ASN A 154 -5.89 19.24 -5.02
N ILE A 155 -6.69 20.29 -4.84
CA ILE A 155 -7.54 20.85 -5.90
C ILE A 155 -6.69 21.25 -7.11
N ARG A 156 -5.55 21.94 -6.89
CA ARG A 156 -4.61 22.28 -7.98
C ARG A 156 -3.98 21.05 -8.62
N TYR A 157 -3.69 20.01 -7.83
CA TYR A 157 -3.15 18.76 -8.32
C TYR A 157 -4.16 18.03 -9.21
N GLU A 158 -5.44 18.05 -8.84
CA GLU A 158 -6.57 17.46 -9.56
C GLU A 158 -7.08 18.32 -10.72
N ALA A 159 -6.65 19.58 -10.81
CA ALA A 159 -7.05 20.49 -11.88
C ALA A 159 -6.72 19.90 -13.25
N GLY A 160 -7.66 20.02 -14.20
CA GLY A 160 -7.56 19.38 -15.52
C GLY A 160 -6.28 19.74 -16.28
N SER A 161 -5.80 20.98 -16.17
CA SER A 161 -4.52 21.41 -16.73
C SER A 161 -3.34 20.67 -16.09
N ALA A 162 -3.24 20.66 -14.77
CA ALA A 162 -2.18 19.95 -14.06
C ALA A 162 -2.19 18.44 -14.34
N VAL A 163 -3.37 17.84 -14.52
CA VAL A 163 -3.52 16.44 -14.92
C VAL A 163 -3.01 16.23 -16.35
N ALA A 164 -3.37 17.10 -17.29
CA ALA A 164 -2.91 17.04 -18.67
C ALA A 164 -1.39 17.20 -18.77
N ASP A 165 -0.83 18.16 -18.05
CA ASP A 165 0.62 18.41 -18.02
C ASP A 165 1.39 17.18 -17.53
N ARG A 166 0.95 16.57 -16.42
CA ARG A 166 1.57 15.33 -15.93
C ARG A 166 1.44 14.19 -16.94
N LYS A 167 0.27 14.02 -17.57
CA LYS A 167 0.06 12.98 -18.58
C LYS A 167 0.95 13.16 -19.82
N ALA A 168 1.16 14.39 -20.25
CA ALA A 168 2.09 14.70 -21.34
C ALA A 168 3.51 14.27 -20.97
N LEU A 169 3.99 14.66 -19.78
CA LEU A 169 5.31 14.24 -19.29
C LEU A 169 5.45 12.71 -19.20
N PHE A 170 4.41 12.00 -18.77
CA PHE A 170 4.41 10.53 -18.74
C PHE A 170 4.48 9.94 -20.15
N ALA A 171 3.74 10.51 -21.11
CA ALA A 171 3.75 10.04 -22.48
C ALA A 171 5.11 10.27 -23.15
N ASP A 172 5.73 11.44 -22.91
CA ASP A 172 7.06 11.77 -23.41
C ASP A 172 8.13 10.82 -22.83
N ASP A 173 8.05 10.50 -21.54
CA ASP A 173 8.93 9.52 -20.88
C ASP A 173 8.80 8.12 -21.51
N ILE A 174 7.57 7.61 -21.65
CA ILE A 174 7.30 6.31 -22.29
C ILE A 174 7.84 6.29 -23.73
N ALA A 175 7.63 7.36 -24.49
CA ALA A 175 8.11 7.48 -25.87
C ALA A 175 9.65 7.47 -25.94
N SER A 176 10.33 8.10 -24.97
CA SER A 176 11.79 8.14 -24.90
C SER A 176 12.42 6.74 -24.72
N VAL A 177 11.79 5.90 -23.90
CA VAL A 177 12.22 4.50 -23.68
C VAL A 177 11.97 3.63 -24.92
N GLY A 178 10.82 3.79 -25.58
CA GLY A 178 10.50 3.09 -26.83
C GLY A 178 11.39 3.50 -28.01
N GLY A 179 11.77 4.77 -28.07
CA GLY A 179 12.70 5.32 -29.07
C GLY A 179 14.13 4.83 -28.88
N ALA A 180 14.62 4.77 -27.64
CA ALA A 180 15.95 4.22 -27.33
C ALA A 180 16.07 2.72 -27.70
N ALA A 181 15.03 1.92 -27.46
CA ALA A 181 14.98 0.50 -27.85
C ALA A 181 14.88 0.29 -29.37
N SER A 182 14.36 1.27 -30.12
CA SER A 182 14.30 1.25 -31.58
C SER A 182 15.61 1.75 -32.23
N SER A 183 16.25 2.77 -31.63
CA SER A 183 17.53 3.31 -32.09
C SER A 183 18.70 2.33 -31.86
N ALA A 184 18.69 1.58 -30.76
CA ALA A 184 19.63 0.48 -30.52
C ALA A 184 19.52 -0.68 -31.54
N ARG A 185 18.43 -0.72 -32.33
CA ARG A 185 18.23 -1.70 -33.41
C ARG A 185 18.71 -1.19 -34.78
N LEU A 186 19.05 0.11 -34.88
CA LEU A 186 19.55 0.76 -36.10
C LEU A 186 21.06 1.05 -36.05
N THR A 187 21.76 0.70 -34.97
CA THR A 187 23.22 0.58 -35.04
C THR A 187 23.57 -0.57 -35.99
N GLN A 188 23.88 -0.21 -37.24
CA GLN A 188 24.52 -1.07 -38.23
C GLN A 188 25.65 -1.86 -37.56
N PRO A 189 25.76 -3.17 -37.80
CA PRO A 189 26.93 -3.91 -37.34
C PRO A 189 28.13 -3.34 -38.08
N VAL A 190 29.08 -2.76 -37.33
CA VAL A 190 30.43 -2.48 -37.84
C VAL A 190 30.95 -3.81 -38.38
N ALA A 191 31.31 -3.82 -39.67
CA ALA A 191 31.80 -5.02 -40.36
C ALA A 191 32.92 -5.65 -39.53
N ARG A 192 32.68 -6.88 -39.04
CA ARG A 192 33.73 -7.68 -38.43
C ARG A 192 34.59 -8.21 -39.57
N PRO A 193 35.91 -7.94 -39.59
CA PRO A 193 36.79 -8.50 -40.62
C PRO A 193 36.71 -10.03 -40.56
N CYS A 194 36.41 -10.64 -41.70
CA CYS A 194 36.28 -12.08 -41.85
C CYS A 194 37.63 -12.62 -42.33
N PHE A 195 38.37 -13.23 -41.41
CA PHE A 195 39.59 -13.93 -41.76
C PHE A 195 39.29 -15.40 -42.08
N GLN A 196 39.89 -15.90 -43.16
CA GLN A 196 39.82 -17.30 -43.53
C GLN A 196 41.22 -17.92 -43.47
N LEU A 197 41.32 -19.11 -42.89
CA LEU A 197 42.58 -19.85 -42.79
C LEU A 197 42.76 -20.65 -44.09
N ILE A 198 43.80 -20.34 -44.86
CA ILE A 198 44.14 -21.05 -46.10
C ILE A 198 45.62 -21.46 -45.99
N ASP A 199 45.90 -22.76 -46.13
CA ASP A 199 47.25 -23.34 -46.07
C ASP A 199 48.08 -22.92 -44.83
N GLY A 200 47.40 -22.69 -43.70
CA GLY A 200 48.03 -22.37 -42.41
C GLY A 200 48.25 -20.88 -42.13
N MET A 201 47.85 -19.98 -43.04
CA MET A 201 47.96 -18.53 -42.83
C MET A 201 46.57 -17.89 -42.66
N LEU A 202 46.49 -16.87 -41.80
CA LEU A 202 45.29 -16.06 -41.59
C LEU A 202 45.25 -14.95 -42.64
N VAL A 203 44.27 -14.99 -43.54
CA VAL A 203 44.12 -13.99 -44.61
C VAL A 203 42.81 -13.25 -44.45
N ASP A 204 42.87 -11.92 -44.51
CA ASP A 204 41.66 -11.09 -44.56
C ASP A 204 41.01 -11.24 -45.93
N THR A 205 39.74 -11.67 -45.94
CA THR A 205 39.03 -11.96 -47.20
C THR A 205 38.60 -10.72 -47.97
N GLU A 206 38.69 -9.53 -47.38
CA GLU A 206 38.30 -8.27 -48.00
C GLU A 206 39.50 -7.50 -48.56
N THR A 207 40.66 -7.55 -47.89
CA THR A 207 41.88 -6.82 -48.32
C THR A 207 42.91 -7.72 -49.02
N GLY A 208 42.86 -9.04 -48.81
CA GLY A 208 43.85 -9.98 -49.32
C GLY A 208 45.18 -9.95 -48.58
N GLU A 209 45.26 -9.24 -47.46
CA GLU A 209 46.47 -9.15 -46.63
C GLU A 209 46.61 -10.39 -45.74
N ILE A 210 47.84 -10.89 -45.64
CA ILE A 210 48.21 -12.02 -44.78
C ILE A 210 48.64 -11.45 -43.43
N ALA A 211 48.00 -11.87 -42.34
CA ALA A 211 48.41 -11.49 -41.01
C ALA A 211 49.60 -12.38 -40.59
N ASP A 212 50.77 -11.78 -40.38
CA ASP A 212 51.93 -12.49 -39.83
C ASP A 212 51.60 -12.96 -38.41
N GLY A 213 51.62 -14.28 -38.21
CA GLY A 213 51.43 -14.89 -36.91
C GLY A 213 52.56 -14.50 -35.94
N PRO A 214 52.31 -14.47 -34.62
CA PRO A 214 53.33 -14.10 -33.65
C PRO A 214 54.49 -15.10 -33.70
N ASP A 215 55.70 -14.61 -33.98
CA ASP A 215 56.93 -15.39 -33.83
C ASP A 215 57.13 -15.79 -32.36
N SER A 216 57.12 -17.11 -32.12
CA SER A 216 57.58 -17.87 -30.93
C SER A 216 56.90 -17.62 -29.58
#